data_AF-A0A402DIJ1-F1
#
_entry.id   AF-A0A402DIJ1-F1
#
_cell.length_a   1.000
_cell.length_b   1.000
_cell.length_c   1.000
_cell.angle_alpha   90.00
_cell.angle_beta   90.00
_cell.angle_gamma   90.00
#
_symmetry.space_group_name_H-M   'P 1'
#
loop_
_entity.id
_entity.type
_entity.pdbx_description
1 polymer ?
#
loop_
_entity_poly.entity_id
_entity_poly.type
_entity_poly.pdbx_seq_one_letter_code
_entity_poly.pdbx_strand_id
1 'polypeptide(L)'
;MAQYDILVIGTDGANGEPGQTGSPGSNGANGNNANCDWRSVCTEHSTGGGNGGTGVGGTNGGDGGKGLDAQPATITIQELVGNITVFSAGGTGGRGGNGGTGGRGGNGGTGGSSSTCPAGSPCAGSNGGSGGNGGSGGNGGSGGNGGNGSFVNVIYTPSASASGGNVYPASIPAPGGKGGDGGGAGAGGSGGNPSGQSGNSGSSGTAGSPGNPGTLSQINITRN
;
A
#
# COMPACT_ATOMS: atom_id res chain seq x y z
N MET A 1 13.92 6.79 -28.81
CA MET A 1 13.40 7.91 -28.01
C MET A 1 13.30 9.11 -28.93
N ALA A 2 12.17 9.79 -29.00
CA ALA A 2 12.11 11.07 -29.71
C ALA A 2 13.03 12.05 -28.96
N GLN A 3 14.02 12.61 -29.65
CA GLN A 3 14.94 13.59 -29.08
C GLN A 3 14.30 14.97 -29.23
N TYR A 4 14.15 15.68 -28.11
CA TYR A 4 13.65 17.06 -28.08
C TYR A 4 14.80 18.01 -27.77
N ASP A 5 14.81 19.18 -28.41
CA ASP A 5 15.88 20.18 -28.21
C ASP A 5 15.62 21.07 -26.99
N ILE A 6 14.35 21.39 -26.74
CA ILE A 6 13.93 22.18 -25.57
C ILE A 6 12.83 21.44 -24.83
N LEU A 7 12.97 21.34 -23.51
CA LEU A 7 12.00 20.73 -22.61
C LEU A 7 11.49 21.74 -21.58
N VAL A 8 10.17 21.93 -21.54
CA VAL A 8 9.47 22.71 -20.50
C VAL A 8 8.53 21.76 -19.76
N ILE A 9 9.07 21.12 -18.72
CA ILE A 9 8.39 20.04 -18.00
C ILE A 9 8.12 20.38 -16.54
N GLY A 10 6.98 19.92 -16.02
CA GLY A 10 6.71 19.90 -14.60
C GLY A 10 7.45 18.77 -13.88
N THR A 11 7.71 18.94 -12.58
CA THR A 11 8.30 17.88 -11.75
C THR A 11 7.28 16.80 -11.43
N ASP A 12 7.71 15.55 -11.45
CA ASP A 12 6.88 14.41 -11.05
C ASP A 12 6.41 14.50 -9.59
N GLY A 13 5.23 13.96 -9.32
CA GLY A 13 4.69 13.82 -7.99
C GLY A 13 5.42 12.73 -7.19
N ALA A 14 5.59 12.95 -5.89
CA ALA A 14 6.16 11.95 -5.01
C ALA A 14 5.27 10.72 -4.90
N ASN A 15 5.85 9.52 -4.80
CA ASN A 15 5.07 8.32 -4.51
C ASN A 15 4.56 8.34 -3.08
N GLY A 16 3.40 7.73 -2.86
CA GLY A 16 2.86 7.47 -1.53
C GLY A 16 3.63 6.38 -0.82
N GLU A 17 3.80 6.54 0.48
CA GLU A 17 4.50 5.57 1.32
C GLU A 17 3.70 4.28 1.50
N PRO A 18 4.33 3.10 1.50
CA PRO A 18 3.65 1.85 1.82
C PRO A 18 3.10 1.83 3.24
N GLY A 19 1.95 1.18 3.41
CA GLY A 19 1.39 0.88 4.72
C GLY A 19 2.21 -0.18 5.46
N GLN A 20 2.23 -0.07 6.78
CA GLN A 20 2.93 -1.00 7.65
C GLN A 20 2.10 -2.27 7.88
N THR A 21 2.80 -3.40 7.94
CA THR A 21 2.19 -4.68 8.28
C THR A 21 1.77 -4.69 9.75
N GLY A 22 0.57 -5.19 10.02
CA GLY A 22 0.07 -5.36 11.38
C GLY A 22 0.82 -6.45 12.13
N SER A 23 1.08 -6.21 13.42
CA SER A 23 1.71 -7.18 14.32
C SER A 23 0.81 -8.40 14.56
N PRO A 24 1.40 -9.60 14.76
CA PRO A 24 0.63 -10.78 15.11
C PRO A 24 0.02 -10.67 16.52
N GLY A 25 -1.10 -11.36 16.73
CA GLY A 25 -1.71 -11.53 18.04
C GLY A 25 -0.92 -12.48 18.93
N SER A 26 -0.99 -12.28 20.24
CA SER A 26 -0.31 -13.15 21.21
C SER A 26 -0.95 -14.54 21.27
N ASN A 27 -0.16 -15.58 21.45
CA ASN A 27 -0.72 -16.91 21.71
C ASN A 27 -1.34 -16.97 23.11
N GLY A 28 -2.39 -17.79 23.25
CA GLY A 28 -2.97 -18.11 24.53
C GLY A 28 -2.07 -19.02 25.36
N ALA A 29 -2.09 -18.85 26.68
CA ALA A 29 -1.35 -19.72 27.60
C ALA A 29 -1.96 -21.12 27.64
N ASN A 30 -1.13 -22.14 27.79
CA ASN A 30 -1.64 -23.50 28.01
C ASN A 30 -2.26 -23.62 29.41
N GLY A 31 -3.33 -24.40 29.50
CA GLY A 31 -3.94 -24.81 30.75
C GLY A 31 -3.06 -25.83 31.49
N ASN A 32 -3.25 -25.88 32.80
CA ASN A 32 -2.57 -26.82 33.68
C ASN A 32 -3.31 -28.15 33.69
N ASN A 33 -2.58 -29.26 33.68
CA ASN A 33 -3.16 -30.59 33.80
C ASN A 33 -3.73 -30.82 35.19
N ALA A 34 -4.74 -31.66 35.29
CA ALA A 34 -5.21 -32.11 36.59
C ALA A 34 -4.20 -33.05 37.26
N ASN A 35 -4.13 -33.02 38.59
CA ASN A 35 -3.22 -33.87 39.38
C ASN A 35 -3.92 -34.48 40.61
N CYS A 36 -3.45 -35.66 40.99
CA CYS A 36 -3.90 -36.38 42.19
C CYS A 36 -2.99 -36.04 43.37
N ASP A 37 -3.56 -35.86 44.57
CA ASP A 37 -2.76 -35.77 45.78
C ASP A 37 -2.36 -37.15 46.33
N TRP A 38 -1.61 -37.12 47.44
CA TRP A 38 -1.19 -38.32 48.17
C TRP A 38 -2.37 -39.18 48.68
N ARG A 39 -3.57 -38.62 48.80
CA ARG A 39 -4.79 -39.35 49.19
C ARG A 39 -5.47 -40.02 48.00
N SER A 40 -4.85 -39.98 46.82
CA SER A 40 -5.41 -40.52 45.57
C SER A 40 -6.75 -39.87 45.18
N VAL A 41 -6.98 -38.62 45.60
CA VAL A 41 -8.15 -37.84 45.20
C VAL A 41 -7.72 -36.65 44.33
N CYS A 42 -8.64 -36.18 43.50
CA CYS A 42 -8.41 -34.99 42.68
C CYS A 42 -8.35 -33.74 43.57
N THR A 43 -7.21 -33.05 43.59
CA THR A 43 -7.07 -31.80 44.37
C THR A 43 -6.79 -30.59 43.51
N GLU A 44 -6.10 -30.76 42.38
CA GLU A 44 -5.89 -29.71 41.39
C GLU A 44 -6.71 -30.02 40.14
N HIS A 45 -7.72 -29.19 39.89
CA HIS A 45 -8.49 -29.26 38.66
C HIS A 45 -7.65 -28.74 37.49
N SER A 46 -7.85 -29.37 36.33
CA SER A 46 -7.29 -28.84 35.09
C SER A 46 -7.82 -27.42 34.83
N THR A 47 -7.02 -26.60 34.15
CA THR A 47 -7.48 -25.28 33.69
C THR A 47 -7.62 -25.27 32.17
N GLY A 48 -8.54 -24.44 31.69
CA GLY A 48 -8.69 -24.20 30.26
C GLY A 48 -7.47 -23.50 29.67
N GLY A 49 -7.25 -23.71 28.38
CA GLY A 49 -6.28 -22.92 27.63
C GLY A 49 -6.76 -21.47 27.48
N GLY A 50 -5.83 -20.53 27.49
CA GLY A 50 -6.12 -19.12 27.19
C GLY A 50 -6.43 -18.91 25.72
N ASN A 51 -7.22 -17.89 25.41
CA ASN A 51 -7.50 -17.53 24.02
C ASN A 51 -6.30 -16.83 23.37
N GLY A 52 -6.14 -17.04 22.07
CA GLY A 52 -5.23 -16.25 21.25
C GLY A 52 -5.73 -14.82 21.09
N GLY A 53 -4.80 -13.87 21.03
CA GLY A 53 -5.07 -12.46 20.77
C GLY A 53 -5.35 -12.19 19.30
N THR A 54 -6.13 -11.15 19.02
CA THR A 54 -6.39 -10.69 17.65
C THR A 54 -5.13 -10.08 17.03
N GLY A 55 -4.87 -10.38 15.75
CA GLY A 55 -3.81 -9.72 14.99
C GLY A 55 -4.15 -8.26 14.74
N VAL A 56 -3.13 -7.39 14.78
CA VAL A 56 -3.30 -5.96 14.52
C VAL A 56 -3.56 -5.74 13.02
N GLY A 57 -4.40 -4.78 12.66
CA GLY A 57 -4.61 -4.42 11.26
C GLY A 57 -3.35 -3.83 10.61
N GLY A 58 -3.20 -4.02 9.30
CA GLY A 58 -2.22 -3.27 8.51
C GLY A 58 -2.65 -1.82 8.33
N THR A 59 -1.70 -0.90 8.20
CA THR A 59 -2.03 0.51 7.96
C THR A 59 -2.29 0.77 6.48
N ASN A 60 -3.02 1.83 6.17
CA ASN A 60 -3.23 2.26 4.79
C ASN A 60 -1.91 2.70 4.16
N GLY A 61 -1.80 2.56 2.84
CA GLY A 61 -0.77 3.22 2.05
C GLY A 61 -1.09 4.71 1.89
N GLY A 62 -0.05 5.53 1.75
CA GLY A 62 -0.17 6.95 1.49
C GLY A 62 -0.58 7.24 0.05
N ASP A 63 -1.24 8.38 -0.17
CA ASP A 63 -1.58 8.83 -1.51
C ASP A 63 -0.34 9.30 -2.28
N GLY A 64 -0.35 9.10 -3.59
CA GLY A 64 0.64 9.68 -4.50
C GLY A 64 0.42 11.18 -4.65
N GLY A 65 1.52 11.93 -4.67
CA GLY A 65 1.52 13.37 -4.90
C GLY A 65 1.11 13.73 -6.33
N LYS A 66 0.45 14.87 -6.48
CA LYS A 66 0.17 15.44 -7.81
C LYS A 66 1.49 15.79 -8.51
N GLY A 67 1.60 15.48 -9.80
CA GLY A 67 2.65 16.04 -10.65
C GLY A 67 2.50 17.55 -10.77
N LEU A 68 3.60 18.29 -10.75
CA LEU A 68 3.56 19.74 -10.89
C LEU A 68 3.15 20.12 -12.31
N ASP A 69 2.39 21.21 -12.42
CA ASP A 69 2.05 21.76 -13.72
C ASP A 69 3.32 22.26 -14.42
N ALA A 70 3.34 22.21 -15.74
CA ALA A 70 4.41 22.86 -16.51
C ALA A 70 4.39 24.37 -16.19
N GLN A 71 5.57 24.99 -16.12
CA GLN A 71 5.62 26.44 -15.95
C GLN A 71 5.44 27.13 -17.31
N PRO A 72 4.75 28.28 -17.37
CA PRO A 72 4.74 29.09 -18.58
C PRO A 72 6.16 29.53 -18.95
N ALA A 73 6.47 29.55 -20.24
CA ALA A 73 7.80 29.92 -20.72
C ALA A 73 7.73 30.78 -21.98
N THR A 74 8.68 31.71 -22.10
CA THR A 74 8.92 32.47 -23.33
C THR A 74 10.36 32.22 -23.77
N ILE A 75 10.52 31.68 -24.97
CA ILE A 75 11.80 31.34 -25.58
C ILE A 75 11.99 32.28 -26.77
N THR A 76 13.05 33.08 -26.72
CA THR A 76 13.39 34.02 -27.80
C THR A 76 14.68 33.58 -28.47
N ILE A 77 14.64 33.36 -29.78
CA ILE A 77 15.79 32.94 -30.60
C ILE A 77 16.05 34.02 -31.66
N GLN A 78 17.19 34.71 -31.53
CA GLN A 78 17.51 35.84 -32.42
C GLN A 78 17.75 35.41 -33.87
N GLU A 79 18.39 34.26 -34.07
CA GLU A 79 18.59 33.64 -35.36
C GLU A 79 18.49 32.12 -35.20
N LEU A 80 17.58 31.49 -35.92
CA LEU A 80 17.42 30.04 -35.93
C LEU A 80 17.97 29.46 -37.24
N VAL A 81 19.04 28.68 -37.12
CA VAL A 81 19.61 27.87 -38.20
C VAL A 81 19.19 26.42 -38.00
N GLY A 82 18.53 25.82 -38.99
CA GLY A 82 18.03 24.45 -38.89
C GLY A 82 16.78 24.30 -38.01
N ASN A 83 16.36 23.05 -37.85
CA ASN A 83 15.09 22.73 -37.20
C ASN A 83 15.30 22.38 -35.72
N ILE A 84 14.40 22.87 -34.86
CA ILE A 84 14.33 22.44 -33.47
C ILE A 84 12.95 21.91 -33.12
N THR A 85 12.92 21.13 -32.05
CA THR A 85 11.72 20.55 -31.46
C THR A 85 11.56 21.05 -30.03
N VAL A 86 10.36 21.52 -29.70
CA VAL A 86 10.03 22.06 -28.38
C VAL A 86 8.97 21.18 -27.76
N PHE A 87 9.28 20.59 -26.61
CA PHE A 87 8.39 19.72 -25.87
C PHE A 87 7.94 20.39 -24.57
N SER A 88 6.63 20.30 -24.27
CA SER A 88 6.10 20.73 -22.99
C SER A 88 5.02 19.79 -22.47
N ALA A 89 5.07 19.49 -21.17
CA ALA A 89 4.09 18.67 -20.46
C ALA A 89 4.19 18.93 -18.94
N GLY A 90 3.11 18.72 -18.21
CA GLY A 90 3.20 18.64 -16.74
C GLY A 90 4.01 17.44 -16.26
N GLY A 91 4.28 17.38 -14.96
CA GLY A 91 4.90 16.24 -14.31
C GLY A 91 3.94 15.07 -14.16
N THR A 92 4.44 13.85 -14.12
CA THR A 92 3.62 12.65 -13.90
C THR A 92 3.08 12.63 -12.46
N GLY A 93 1.90 12.05 -12.27
CA GLY A 93 1.37 11.81 -10.93
C GLY A 93 2.14 10.71 -10.21
N GLY A 94 2.39 10.90 -8.91
CA GLY A 94 3.03 9.88 -8.07
C GLY A 94 2.15 8.66 -7.87
N ARG A 95 2.74 7.47 -7.73
CA ARG A 95 1.98 6.25 -7.44
C ARG A 95 1.44 6.27 -6.01
N GLY A 96 0.25 5.73 -5.79
CA GLY A 96 -0.25 5.46 -4.44
C GLY A 96 0.55 4.33 -3.77
N GLY A 97 0.75 4.43 -2.46
CA GLY A 97 1.40 3.40 -1.66
C GLY A 97 0.51 2.19 -1.46
N ASN A 98 1.10 0.99 -1.42
CA ASN A 98 0.33 -0.23 -1.13
C ASN A 98 -0.13 -0.25 0.33
N GLY A 99 -1.30 -0.82 0.60
CA GLY A 99 -1.76 -1.06 1.96
C GLY A 99 -0.95 -2.14 2.66
N GLY A 100 -0.76 -2.00 3.98
CA GLY A 100 -0.06 -3.00 4.80
C GLY A 100 -0.91 -4.24 5.02
N THR A 101 -0.28 -5.42 5.11
CA THR A 101 -1.02 -6.66 5.40
C THR A 101 -1.48 -6.70 6.86
N GLY A 102 -2.63 -7.32 7.12
CA GLY A 102 -3.11 -7.58 8.47
C GLY A 102 -2.24 -8.62 9.20
N GLY A 103 -2.06 -8.42 10.50
CA GLY A 103 -1.35 -9.35 11.36
C GLY A 103 -2.12 -10.65 11.57
N ARG A 104 -1.41 -11.77 11.70
CA ARG A 104 -2.03 -13.07 12.01
C ARG A 104 -2.61 -13.07 13.43
N GLY A 105 -3.76 -13.70 13.62
CA GLY A 105 -4.29 -13.99 14.95
C GLY A 105 -3.43 -15.00 15.73
N GLY A 106 -3.32 -14.81 17.04
CA GLY A 106 -2.60 -15.73 17.93
C GLY A 106 -3.35 -17.05 18.07
N ASN A 107 -2.63 -18.15 18.27
CA ASN A 107 -3.25 -19.45 18.49
C ASN A 107 -3.82 -19.53 19.92
N GLY A 108 -4.91 -20.27 20.11
CA GLY A 108 -5.41 -20.62 21.43
C GLY A 108 -4.49 -21.62 22.14
N GLY A 109 -4.36 -21.48 23.45
CA GLY A 109 -3.58 -22.40 24.28
C GLY A 109 -4.29 -23.74 24.44
N THR A 110 -3.51 -24.82 24.62
CA THR A 110 -4.08 -26.16 24.87
C THR A 110 -4.75 -26.20 26.24
N GLY A 111 -5.86 -26.91 26.37
CA GLY A 111 -6.51 -27.17 27.66
C GLY A 111 -5.77 -28.22 28.47
N GLY A 112 -5.94 -28.18 29.79
CA GLY A 112 -5.33 -29.16 30.69
C GLY A 112 -5.86 -30.58 30.48
N SER A 113 -4.97 -31.56 30.52
CA SER A 113 -5.30 -32.97 30.37
C SER A 113 -6.02 -33.54 31.60
N SER A 114 -6.84 -34.57 31.39
CA SER A 114 -7.46 -35.36 32.47
C SER A 114 -6.42 -36.22 33.19
N SER A 115 -6.75 -36.63 34.42
CA SER A 115 -5.97 -37.59 35.20
C SER A 115 -6.91 -38.61 35.86
N THR A 116 -6.47 -39.86 35.97
CA THR A 116 -7.25 -40.93 36.64
C THR A 116 -6.60 -41.25 37.98
N CYS A 117 -7.26 -40.88 39.07
CA CYS A 117 -6.72 -41.13 40.41
C CYS A 117 -7.08 -42.56 40.91
N PRO A 118 -6.17 -43.24 41.65
CA PRO A 118 -6.37 -44.62 42.10
C PRO A 118 -7.62 -44.88 42.94
N ALA A 119 -8.15 -43.87 43.64
CA ALA A 119 -9.36 -43.99 44.44
C ALA A 119 -10.67 -43.86 43.62
N GLY A 120 -10.60 -43.88 42.28
CA GLY A 120 -11.78 -43.80 41.42
C GLY A 120 -12.39 -42.41 41.30
N SER A 121 -11.61 -41.36 41.62
CA SER A 121 -11.99 -39.96 41.39
C SER A 121 -11.36 -39.47 40.08
N PRO A 122 -12.06 -39.53 38.94
CA PRO A 122 -11.52 -39.04 37.67
C PRO A 122 -11.46 -37.51 37.68
N CYS A 123 -10.28 -36.96 37.41
CA CYS A 123 -10.13 -35.54 37.14
C CYS A 123 -10.40 -35.27 35.65
N ALA A 124 -11.42 -34.48 35.35
CA ALA A 124 -11.72 -34.07 33.99
C ALA A 124 -10.61 -33.15 33.42
N GLY A 125 -10.37 -33.28 32.11
CA GLY A 125 -9.60 -32.31 31.36
C GLY A 125 -10.43 -31.06 31.07
N SER A 126 -9.76 -30.01 30.60
CA SER A 126 -10.38 -28.74 30.24
C SER A 126 -10.20 -28.48 28.75
N ASN A 127 -11.07 -27.64 28.18
CA ASN A 127 -10.97 -27.23 26.78
C ASN A 127 -9.79 -26.28 26.57
N GLY A 128 -9.23 -26.30 25.36
CA GLY A 128 -8.31 -25.28 24.89
C GLY A 128 -9.01 -23.98 24.56
N GLY A 129 -8.22 -22.91 24.50
CA GLY A 129 -8.73 -21.58 24.16
C GLY A 129 -9.04 -21.45 22.66
N SER A 130 -9.84 -20.47 22.30
CA SER A 130 -10.05 -20.12 20.89
C SER A 130 -8.81 -19.44 20.31
N GLY A 131 -8.58 -19.60 19.01
CA GLY A 131 -7.64 -18.78 18.27
C GLY A 131 -8.17 -17.36 18.13
N GLY A 132 -7.26 -16.38 18.12
CA GLY A 132 -7.58 -14.99 17.85
C GLY A 132 -7.87 -14.75 16.38
N ASN A 133 -8.66 -13.73 16.07
CA ASN A 133 -8.92 -13.35 14.68
C ASN A 133 -7.67 -12.73 14.03
N GLY A 134 -7.56 -12.84 12.71
CA GLY A 134 -6.58 -12.07 11.95
C GLY A 134 -6.97 -10.59 11.86
N GLY A 135 -5.97 -9.72 11.74
CA GLY A 135 -6.15 -8.31 11.48
C GLY A 135 -6.59 -8.05 10.04
N SER A 136 -7.30 -6.96 9.80
CA SER A 136 -7.60 -6.51 8.44
C SER A 136 -6.36 -5.97 7.73
N GLY A 137 -6.28 -6.14 6.41
CA GLY A 137 -5.33 -5.39 5.60
C GLY A 137 -5.69 -3.92 5.51
N GLY A 138 -4.69 -3.05 5.34
CA GLY A 138 -4.89 -1.63 5.07
C GLY A 138 -5.25 -1.38 3.61
N ASN A 139 -5.92 -0.28 3.33
CA ASN A 139 -6.25 0.11 1.95
C ASN A 139 -5.00 0.64 1.23
N GLY A 140 -4.95 0.48 -0.10
CA GLY A 140 -3.97 1.15 -0.94
C GLY A 140 -4.28 2.65 -1.06
N GLY A 141 -3.25 3.46 -1.14
CA GLY A 141 -3.38 4.90 -1.38
C GLY A 141 -3.76 5.20 -2.83
N SER A 142 -4.40 6.34 -3.06
CA SER A 142 -4.77 6.78 -4.40
C SER A 142 -3.53 7.22 -5.18
N GLY A 143 -3.54 7.09 -6.50
CA GLY A 143 -2.52 7.68 -7.37
C GLY A 143 -2.71 9.19 -7.48
N GLY A 144 -1.61 9.93 -7.55
CA GLY A 144 -1.63 11.37 -7.76
C GLY A 144 -2.07 11.71 -9.19
N ASN A 145 -2.74 12.85 -9.37
CA ASN A 145 -3.06 13.33 -10.72
C ASN A 145 -1.79 13.80 -11.45
N GLY A 146 -1.79 13.69 -12.78
CA GLY A 146 -0.78 14.32 -13.61
C GLY A 146 -0.87 15.85 -13.55
N GLY A 147 0.26 16.51 -13.72
CA GLY A 147 0.35 17.96 -13.85
C GLY A 147 -0.23 18.44 -15.17
N ASN A 148 -0.83 19.61 -15.14
CA ASN A 148 -1.35 20.25 -16.35
C ASN A 148 -0.21 20.85 -17.18
N GLY A 149 -0.39 20.85 -18.51
CA GLY A 149 0.44 21.63 -19.41
C GLY A 149 0.25 23.15 -19.23
N SER A 150 1.11 23.92 -19.90
CA SER A 150 1.16 25.39 -19.79
C SER A 150 1.25 26.05 -21.17
N PHE A 151 1.32 27.38 -21.16
CA PHE A 151 1.60 28.16 -22.36
C PHE A 151 3.10 28.34 -22.55
N VAL A 152 3.60 27.92 -23.71
CA VAL A 152 4.99 28.15 -24.13
C VAL A 152 4.97 29.00 -25.39
N ASN A 153 5.59 30.17 -25.35
CA ASN A 153 5.74 31.05 -26.50
C ASN A 153 7.15 30.92 -27.06
N VAL A 154 7.27 30.56 -28.33
CA VAL A 154 8.54 30.47 -29.04
C VAL A 154 8.57 31.54 -30.11
N ILE A 155 9.46 32.52 -29.94
CA ILE A 155 9.62 33.66 -30.84
C ILE A 155 10.99 33.51 -31.50
N TYR A 156 11.03 33.42 -32.83
CA TYR A 156 12.30 33.23 -33.54
C TYR A 156 12.36 33.96 -34.88
N THR A 157 13.57 34.38 -35.26
CA THR A 157 13.86 34.86 -36.62
C THR A 157 14.57 33.75 -37.39
N PRO A 158 14.09 33.30 -38.56
CA PRO A 158 14.81 32.31 -39.36
C PRO A 158 16.11 32.88 -39.90
N SER A 159 17.17 32.07 -39.96
CA SER A 159 18.38 32.46 -40.70
C SER A 159 18.06 32.72 -42.17
N ALA A 160 18.66 33.75 -42.76
CA ALA A 160 18.56 34.06 -44.18
C ALA A 160 19.30 33.04 -45.08
N SER A 161 20.05 32.11 -44.48
CA SER A 161 20.74 31.03 -45.18
C SER A 161 19.76 30.00 -45.77
N ALA A 162 20.18 29.25 -46.80
CA ALA A 162 19.33 28.29 -47.53
C ALA A 162 18.68 27.19 -46.65
N SER A 163 19.22 26.96 -45.45
CA SER A 163 18.71 26.06 -44.42
C SER A 163 18.00 26.83 -43.30
N GLY A 164 17.02 27.65 -43.67
CA GLY A 164 16.19 28.42 -42.72
C GLY A 164 15.59 27.53 -41.63
N GLY A 165 15.37 28.08 -40.44
CA GLY A 165 14.95 27.30 -39.28
C GLY A 165 13.44 27.17 -39.10
N ASN A 166 12.99 26.01 -38.63
CA ASN A 166 11.61 25.76 -38.18
C ASN A 166 11.59 25.28 -36.73
N VAL A 167 10.47 25.53 -36.07
CA VAL A 167 10.17 25.01 -34.73
C VAL A 167 9.03 24.00 -34.84
N TYR A 168 9.22 22.82 -34.27
CA TYR A 168 8.22 21.76 -34.21
C TYR A 168 7.73 21.59 -32.78
N PRO A 169 6.47 21.90 -32.47
CA PRO A 169 5.93 21.77 -31.13
C PRO A 169 5.48 20.33 -30.86
N ALA A 170 5.70 19.86 -29.63
CA ALA A 170 5.20 18.58 -29.14
C ALA A 170 4.67 18.74 -27.71
N SER A 171 3.54 18.12 -27.42
CA SER A 171 2.96 18.09 -26.08
C SER A 171 2.20 16.79 -25.88
N ILE A 172 2.24 16.27 -24.66
CA ILE A 172 1.42 15.14 -24.23
C ILE A 172 0.79 15.45 -22.87
N PRO A 173 -0.40 14.92 -22.57
CA PRO A 173 -0.97 15.03 -21.24
C PRO A 173 -0.07 14.25 -20.27
N ALA A 174 0.27 14.84 -19.12
CA ALA A 174 1.02 14.10 -18.12
C ALA A 174 0.14 12.99 -17.55
N PRO A 175 0.58 11.71 -17.53
CA PRO A 175 -0.20 10.64 -16.95
C PRO A 175 -0.39 10.84 -15.44
N GLY A 176 -1.54 10.40 -14.94
CA GLY A 176 -1.74 10.21 -13.50
C GLY A 176 -0.99 8.98 -12.99
N GLY A 177 -0.75 8.95 -11.68
CA GLY A 177 -0.15 7.82 -11.00
C GLY A 177 -1.11 6.65 -10.85
N LYS A 178 -0.59 5.42 -10.83
CA LYS A 178 -1.37 4.23 -10.48
C LYS A 178 -1.74 4.31 -8.99
N GLY A 179 -2.96 3.89 -8.62
CA GLY A 179 -3.31 3.61 -7.23
C GLY A 179 -2.51 2.43 -6.66
N GLY A 180 -2.31 2.44 -5.35
CA GLY A 180 -1.68 1.36 -4.61
C GLY A 180 -2.61 0.15 -4.46
N ASP A 181 -2.03 -1.04 -4.37
CA ASP A 181 -2.81 -2.25 -4.14
C ASP A 181 -3.23 -2.32 -2.66
N GLY A 182 -4.38 -2.94 -2.37
CA GLY A 182 -4.84 -3.16 -0.99
C GLY A 182 -4.01 -4.24 -0.27
N GLY A 183 -3.84 -4.09 1.04
CA GLY A 183 -3.14 -5.06 1.87
C GLY A 183 -3.93 -6.36 2.06
N GLY A 184 -3.23 -7.49 2.12
CA GLY A 184 -3.85 -8.78 2.39
C GLY A 184 -4.40 -8.89 3.82
N ALA A 185 -5.45 -9.69 3.99
CA ALA A 185 -5.97 -10.05 5.31
C ALA A 185 -4.97 -10.87 6.13
N GLY A 186 -4.95 -10.65 7.46
CA GLY A 186 -4.32 -11.55 8.40
C GLY A 186 -5.12 -12.84 8.53
N ALA A 187 -4.45 -13.99 8.59
CA ALA A 187 -5.10 -15.27 8.88
C ALA A 187 -5.51 -15.34 10.37
N GLY A 188 -6.60 -16.04 10.67
CA GLY A 188 -6.97 -16.37 12.05
C GLY A 188 -5.98 -17.35 12.70
N GLY A 189 -5.90 -17.32 14.02
CA GLY A 189 -5.14 -18.29 14.82
C GLY A 189 -5.88 -19.62 14.93
N SER A 190 -5.14 -20.71 15.13
CA SER A 190 -5.76 -22.02 15.37
C SER A 190 -6.34 -22.08 16.79
N GLY A 191 -7.45 -22.80 16.98
CA GLY A 191 -7.94 -23.15 18.31
C GLY A 191 -7.03 -24.14 19.05
N GLY A 192 -7.02 -24.07 20.38
CA GLY A 192 -6.29 -25.00 21.24
C GLY A 192 -7.02 -26.33 21.45
N ASN A 193 -6.28 -27.43 21.55
CA ASN A 193 -6.86 -28.75 21.83
C ASN A 193 -7.15 -28.92 23.35
N PRO A 194 -8.27 -29.51 23.78
CA PRO A 194 -9.46 -29.91 23.00
C PRO A 194 -10.46 -28.79 22.80
N SER A 195 -11.21 -28.86 21.69
CA SER A 195 -12.42 -28.06 21.45
C SER A 195 -12.23 -26.55 21.26
N GLY A 196 -11.01 -26.03 21.19
CA GLY A 196 -10.76 -24.65 20.84
C GLY A 196 -11.16 -24.37 19.38
N GLN A 197 -11.87 -23.27 19.16
CA GLN A 197 -12.28 -22.83 17.82
C GLN A 197 -11.17 -21.99 17.16
N SER A 198 -10.97 -22.14 15.85
CA SER A 198 -10.08 -21.25 15.10
C SER A 198 -10.67 -19.85 15.01
N GLY A 199 -9.78 -18.85 15.01
CA GLY A 199 -10.15 -17.47 14.72
C GLY A 199 -10.49 -17.28 13.25
N ASN A 200 -11.27 -16.24 12.96
CA ASN A 200 -11.59 -15.85 11.59
C ASN A 200 -10.42 -15.10 10.95
N SER A 201 -10.28 -15.20 9.63
CA SER A 201 -9.37 -14.31 8.88
C SER A 201 -9.92 -12.88 8.87
N GLY A 202 -9.03 -11.90 8.79
CA GLY A 202 -9.42 -10.51 8.59
C GLY A 202 -9.98 -10.27 7.18
N SER A 203 -10.32 -9.01 6.88
CA SER A 203 -10.66 -8.57 5.54
C SER A 203 -9.43 -8.04 4.80
N SER A 204 -9.36 -8.24 3.48
CA SER A 204 -8.37 -7.55 2.65
C SER A 204 -8.73 -6.08 2.49
N GLY A 205 -7.72 -5.22 2.36
CA GLY A 205 -7.90 -3.82 2.02
C GLY A 205 -8.29 -3.64 0.56
N THR A 206 -8.88 -2.48 0.25
CA THR A 206 -9.24 -2.11 -1.13
C THR A 206 -8.05 -1.49 -1.85
N ALA A 207 -7.97 -1.68 -3.16
CA ALA A 207 -7.01 -0.94 -3.99
C ALA A 207 -7.39 0.56 -4.07
N GLY A 208 -6.39 1.42 -4.19
CA GLY A 208 -6.56 2.84 -4.41
C GLY A 208 -6.96 3.15 -5.85
N SER A 209 -7.62 4.29 -6.06
CA SER A 209 -7.97 4.76 -7.41
C SER A 209 -6.73 5.27 -8.16
N PRO A 210 -6.68 5.12 -9.49
CA PRO A 210 -5.68 5.80 -10.30
C PRO A 210 -5.94 7.31 -10.34
N GLY A 211 -4.86 8.09 -10.50
CA GLY A 211 -4.94 9.52 -10.74
C GLY A 211 -5.38 9.85 -12.16
N ASN A 212 -5.96 11.02 -12.34
CA ASN A 212 -6.35 11.52 -13.64
C ASN A 212 -5.14 12.07 -14.41
N PRO A 213 -5.09 11.92 -15.74
CA PRO A 213 -4.14 12.65 -16.57
C PRO A 213 -4.33 14.17 -16.45
N GLY A 214 -3.24 14.92 -16.63
CA GLY A 214 -3.28 16.38 -16.76
C GLY A 214 -3.74 16.84 -18.15
N THR A 215 -3.65 18.14 -18.41
CA THR A 215 -3.95 18.73 -19.74
C THR A 215 -2.71 18.86 -20.62
N LEU A 216 -2.92 19.04 -21.93
CA LEU A 216 -1.85 19.39 -22.88
C LEU A 216 -1.31 20.81 -22.64
N SER A 217 -0.04 21.03 -22.98
CA SER A 217 0.53 22.37 -23.14
C SER A 217 0.13 22.98 -24.48
N GLN A 218 0.01 24.30 -24.51
CA GLN A 218 -0.16 25.08 -25.73
C GLN A 218 1.17 25.74 -26.09
N ILE A 219 1.75 25.34 -27.22
CA ILE A 219 3.01 25.89 -27.72
C ILE A 219 2.70 26.82 -28.89
N ASN A 220 2.83 28.12 -28.66
CA ASN A 220 2.62 29.16 -29.67
C ASN A 220 3.96 29.47 -30.35
N ILE A 221 3.96 29.47 -31.68
CA ILE A 221 5.16 29.73 -32.48
C ILE A 221 4.96 31.04 -33.24
N THR A 222 5.86 31.99 -33.00
CA THR A 222 5.89 33.29 -33.68
C THR A 222 7.21 33.39 -34.45
N ARG A 223 7.08 33.52 -35.78
CA ARG A 223 8.20 33.79 -36.68
C ARG A 223 8.27 35.30 -36.92
N ASN A 224 9.42 35.91 -36.63
CA ASN A 224 9.73 37.30 -36.96
C ASN A 224 10.32 37.42 -38.37
#